data_AF-A0A3N2GS47-F1
#
_entry.id   AF-A0A3N2GS47-F1
#
_cell.length_a   1.000
_cell.length_b   1.000
_cell.length_c   1.000
_cell.angle_alpha   90.00
_cell.angle_beta   90.00
_cell.angle_gamma   90.00
#
_symmetry.space_group_name_H-M   'P 1'
#
loop_
_entity.id
_entity.type
_entity.pdbx_description
1 polymer ?
#
loop_
_entity_poly.entity_id
_entity_poly.type
_entity_poly.pdbx_seq_one_letter_code
_entity_poly.pdbx_strand_id
1 'polypeptide(L)'
;MKIIKSLGLLLYAVPLALLVVGVVGGLVLGEGLFLAAFAVGAAATLAAVFALVVARMNGRAPADWKRVAAATVVLVVAGLLPLRTELFGGPDLLTAEGLETGVEELRSVANTYDAIYIERDFIRGQRGDRAVIYRDGDLSPTPDDTAGPDPDYAFVLDEIDFGAVPGLIDLARQRFPDATDVLRVEVTRPRGGDPVEITVHVGRSGAERRGQLVADASGNPR
;
A
#
# COMPACT_ATOMS: atom_id res chain seq x y z
N MET A 1 22.13 2.35 -47.70
CA MET A 1 21.99 1.04 -47.01
C MET A 1 22.53 1.07 -45.56
N LYS A 2 22.21 2.11 -44.76
CA LYS A 2 22.65 2.23 -43.35
C LYS A 2 21.49 2.38 -42.34
N ILE A 3 20.34 2.93 -42.76
CA ILE A 3 19.18 3.22 -41.89
C ILE A 3 18.36 1.96 -41.51
N ILE A 4 18.38 0.92 -42.35
CA ILE A 4 17.65 -0.34 -42.09
C ILE A 4 18.36 -1.18 -41.02
N LYS A 5 19.69 -1.09 -40.91
CA LYS A 5 20.46 -1.79 -39.86
C LYS A 5 20.22 -1.19 -38.47
N SER A 6 19.98 0.12 -38.37
CA SER A 6 19.69 0.80 -37.10
C SER A 6 18.27 0.51 -36.57
N LEU A 7 17.29 0.27 -37.45
CA LEU A 7 15.92 -0.06 -37.03
C LEU A 7 15.82 -1.45 -36.39
N GLY A 8 16.55 -2.42 -36.93
CA GLY A 8 16.63 -3.77 -36.35
C GLY A 8 17.29 -3.76 -34.97
N LEU A 9 18.31 -2.92 -34.76
CA LEU A 9 18.99 -2.81 -33.47
C LEU A 9 18.09 -2.19 -32.40
N LEU A 10 17.33 -1.16 -32.75
CA LEU A 10 16.38 -0.48 -31.86
C LEU A 10 15.26 -1.41 -31.35
N LEU A 11 14.78 -2.32 -32.20
CA LEU A 11 13.71 -3.26 -31.86
C LEU A 11 14.09 -4.25 -30.74
N TYR A 12 15.38 -4.59 -30.62
CA TYR A 12 15.90 -5.46 -29.56
C TYR A 12 16.57 -4.67 -28.43
N ALA A 13 17.14 -3.51 -28.73
CA ALA A 13 17.83 -2.69 -27.74
C ALA A 13 16.85 -2.08 -26.72
N VAL A 14 15.65 -1.66 -27.14
CA VAL A 14 14.67 -1.06 -26.22
C VAL A 14 14.12 -2.08 -25.21
N PRO A 15 13.66 -3.28 -25.63
CA PRO A 15 13.24 -4.32 -24.68
C PRO A 15 14.37 -4.76 -23.74
N LEU A 16 15.58 -4.91 -24.26
CA LEU A 16 16.75 -5.30 -23.46
C LEU A 16 17.13 -4.20 -22.47
N ALA A 17 17.08 -2.93 -22.88
CA ALA A 17 17.32 -1.80 -22.00
C ALA A 17 16.25 -1.70 -20.89
N LEU A 18 14.98 -1.95 -21.21
CA LEU A 18 13.89 -2.01 -20.21
C LEU A 18 14.06 -3.20 -19.25
N LEU A 19 14.53 -4.34 -19.75
CA LEU A 19 14.89 -5.50 -18.93
C LEU A 19 16.01 -5.15 -17.95
N VAL A 20 17.10 -4.57 -18.44
CA VAL A 20 18.26 -4.19 -17.62
C VAL A 20 17.90 -3.09 -16.62
N VAL A 21 17.20 -2.04 -17.06
CA VAL A 21 16.73 -0.96 -16.18
C VAL A 21 15.76 -1.50 -15.13
N GLY A 22 14.91 -2.46 -15.50
CA GLY A 22 13.98 -3.08 -14.57
C GLY A 22 14.63 -4.03 -13.56
N VAL A 23 15.63 -4.82 -13.97
CA VAL A 23 16.45 -5.64 -13.05
C VAL A 23 17.22 -4.73 -12.10
N VAL A 24 17.93 -3.74 -12.64
CA VAL A 24 18.78 -2.85 -11.83
C VAL A 24 17.92 -2.01 -10.89
N GLY A 25 16.86 -1.37 -11.37
CA GLY A 25 16.02 -0.56 -10.50
C GLY A 25 15.14 -1.37 -9.54
N GLY A 26 14.67 -2.56 -9.95
CA GLY A 26 13.82 -3.41 -9.10
C GLY A 26 14.57 -4.16 -8.02
N LEU A 27 15.76 -4.71 -8.32
CA LEU A 27 16.56 -5.49 -7.35
C LEU A 27 17.56 -4.62 -6.57
N VAL A 28 18.03 -3.50 -7.11
CA VAL A 28 19.07 -2.69 -6.44
C VAL A 28 18.50 -1.47 -5.72
N LEU A 29 17.38 -0.91 -6.18
CA LEU A 29 16.82 0.34 -5.63
C LEU A 29 15.50 0.16 -4.86
N GLY A 30 14.89 -1.03 -4.88
CA GLY A 30 13.66 -1.32 -4.10
C GLY A 30 12.41 -0.58 -4.57
N GLU A 31 12.45 0.11 -5.71
CA GLU A 31 11.33 0.93 -6.20
C GLU A 31 10.44 0.15 -7.17
N GLY A 32 9.16 -0.03 -6.82
CA GLY A 32 8.19 -0.84 -7.56
C GLY A 32 7.91 -0.39 -9.01
N LEU A 33 8.23 0.85 -9.38
CA LEU A 33 8.12 1.35 -10.76
C LEU A 33 9.07 0.65 -11.75
N PHE A 34 10.21 0.15 -11.26
CA PHE A 34 11.19 -0.53 -12.10
C PHE A 34 10.81 -1.99 -12.41
N LEU A 35 10.01 -2.63 -11.56
CA LEU A 35 9.42 -3.93 -11.85
C LEU A 35 8.41 -3.86 -13.02
N ALA A 36 7.68 -2.75 -13.17
CA ALA A 36 6.85 -2.52 -14.34
C ALA A 36 7.69 -2.37 -15.63
N ALA A 37 8.83 -1.67 -15.56
CA ALA A 37 9.77 -1.58 -16.68
C ALA A 37 10.38 -2.95 -17.04
N PHE A 38 10.72 -3.78 -16.03
CA PHE A 38 11.20 -5.15 -16.21
C PHE A 38 10.15 -6.02 -16.93
N ALA A 39 8.92 -6.00 -16.45
CA ALA A 39 7.82 -6.77 -17.01
C ALA A 39 7.53 -6.41 -18.47
N VAL A 40 7.51 -5.11 -18.79
CA VAL A 40 7.32 -4.62 -20.16
C VAL A 40 8.52 -5.02 -21.05
N GLY A 41 9.74 -4.91 -20.53
CA GLY A 41 10.96 -5.34 -21.23
C GLY A 41 10.98 -6.84 -21.53
N ALA A 42 10.60 -7.67 -20.56
CA ALA A 42 10.54 -9.13 -20.69
C ALA A 42 9.46 -9.56 -21.69
N ALA A 43 8.27 -8.98 -21.61
CA ALA A 43 7.18 -9.22 -22.54
C ALA A 43 7.55 -8.86 -23.99
N ALA A 44 8.14 -7.67 -24.19
CA ALA A 44 8.56 -7.21 -25.51
C ALA A 44 9.71 -8.07 -26.07
N THR A 45 10.62 -8.54 -25.20
CA THR A 45 11.72 -9.43 -25.61
C THR A 45 11.21 -10.80 -26.04
N LEU A 46 10.28 -11.39 -25.28
CA LEU A 46 9.64 -12.66 -25.66
C LEU A 46 8.87 -12.54 -26.98
N ALA A 47 8.12 -11.45 -27.16
CA ALA A 47 7.42 -11.18 -28.41
C ALA A 47 8.38 -11.04 -29.60
N ALA A 48 9.51 -10.36 -29.41
CA ALA A 48 10.52 -10.18 -30.45
C ALA A 48 11.25 -11.48 -30.81
N VAL A 49 11.65 -12.28 -29.81
CA VAL A 49 12.29 -13.59 -30.01
C VAL A 49 11.33 -14.55 -30.72
N PHE A 50 10.06 -14.58 -30.31
CA PHE A 50 9.05 -15.42 -30.94
C PHE A 50 8.77 -15.00 -32.39
N ALA A 51 8.63 -13.70 -32.65
CA ALA A 51 8.47 -13.18 -34.02
C ALA A 51 9.69 -13.52 -34.90
N LEU A 52 10.90 -13.47 -34.36
CA LEU A 52 12.13 -13.84 -35.05
C LEU A 52 12.17 -15.34 -35.37
N VAL A 53 11.80 -16.20 -34.42
CA VAL A 53 11.74 -17.66 -34.61
C VAL A 53 10.70 -18.03 -35.67
N VAL A 54 9.50 -17.47 -35.59
CA VAL A 54 8.42 -17.71 -36.56
C VAL A 54 8.79 -17.18 -37.96
N ALA A 55 9.41 -16.01 -38.05
CA ALA A 55 9.89 -15.47 -39.32
C ALA A 55 10.99 -16.34 -39.94
N ARG A 56 11.87 -16.92 -39.12
CA ARG A 56 12.89 -17.88 -39.58
C ARG A 56 12.29 -19.21 -40.05
N MET A 57 11.23 -19.68 -39.41
CA MET A 57 10.61 -20.97 -39.73
C MET A 57 9.70 -20.89 -40.97
N ASN A 58 9.01 -19.79 -41.21
CA ASN A 58 7.98 -19.70 -42.27
C ASN A 58 8.34 -18.86 -43.50
N GLY A 59 9.52 -18.22 -43.55
CA GLY A 59 9.98 -17.44 -44.71
C GLY A 59 9.10 -16.24 -45.11
N ARG A 60 8.04 -15.95 -44.34
CA ARG A 60 7.12 -14.82 -44.48
C ARG A 60 6.74 -14.30 -43.10
N ALA A 61 6.61 -12.98 -42.99
CA ALA A 61 6.17 -12.32 -41.76
C ALA A 61 4.75 -12.80 -41.38
N PRO A 62 4.50 -13.16 -40.10
CA PRO A 62 3.26 -13.80 -39.71
C PRO A 62 2.08 -12.81 -39.81
N ALA A 63 1.07 -13.19 -40.60
CA ALA A 63 -0.16 -12.43 -40.82
C ALA A 63 -0.95 -12.18 -39.51
N ASP A 64 -0.66 -12.91 -38.43
CA ASP A 64 -1.38 -12.86 -37.16
C ASP A 64 -0.56 -12.30 -35.99
N TRP A 65 0.52 -11.54 -36.25
CA TRP A 65 1.35 -10.94 -35.20
C TRP A 65 0.56 -10.09 -34.20
N LYS A 66 -0.54 -9.48 -34.62
CA LYS A 66 -1.44 -8.68 -33.76
C LYS A 66 -2.17 -9.55 -32.73
N ARG A 67 -2.60 -10.75 -33.10
CA ARG A 67 -3.29 -11.69 -32.19
C ARG A 67 -2.32 -12.27 -31.18
N VAL A 68 -1.10 -12.57 -31.63
CA VAL A 68 -0.01 -13.05 -30.75
C VAL A 68 0.40 -11.97 -29.76
N ALA A 69 0.61 -10.72 -30.22
CA ALA A 69 0.92 -9.60 -29.32
C ALA A 69 -0.20 -9.36 -28.28
N ALA A 70 -1.47 -9.43 -28.69
CA ALA A 70 -2.59 -9.32 -27.77
C ALA A 70 -2.61 -10.45 -26.73
N ALA A 71 -2.38 -11.70 -27.15
CA ALA A 71 -2.32 -12.84 -26.24
C ALA A 71 -1.16 -12.75 -25.24
N THR A 72 0.02 -12.31 -25.69
CA THR A 72 1.18 -12.08 -24.82
C THR A 72 0.91 -10.97 -23.81
N VAL A 73 0.32 -9.84 -24.23
CA VAL A 73 -0.06 -8.76 -23.30
C VAL A 73 -1.08 -9.25 -22.27
N VAL A 74 -2.10 -10.01 -22.68
CA VAL A 74 -3.09 -10.58 -21.76
C VAL A 74 -2.44 -11.54 -20.76
N LEU A 75 -1.53 -12.42 -21.20
CA LEU A 75 -0.80 -13.33 -20.32
C LEU A 75 0.11 -12.61 -19.34
N VAL A 76 0.79 -11.55 -19.78
CA VAL A 76 1.67 -10.73 -18.94
C VAL A 76 0.84 -9.95 -17.93
N VAL A 77 -0.27 -9.33 -18.33
CA VAL A 77 -1.18 -8.61 -17.42
C VAL A 77 -1.82 -9.58 -16.43
N ALA A 78 -2.30 -10.75 -16.87
CA ALA A 78 -2.87 -11.77 -16.01
C ALA A 78 -1.85 -12.39 -15.05
N GLY A 79 -0.59 -12.57 -15.48
CA GLY A 79 0.50 -13.06 -14.63
C GLY A 79 1.02 -12.02 -13.64
N LEU A 80 0.88 -10.72 -13.94
CA LEU A 80 1.26 -9.61 -13.05
C LEU A 80 0.14 -9.16 -12.12
N LEU A 81 -1.11 -9.56 -12.38
CA LEU A 81 -2.26 -9.20 -11.55
C LEU A 81 -2.14 -9.72 -10.10
N PRO A 82 -1.77 -11.00 -9.86
CA PRO A 82 -1.54 -11.53 -8.51
C PRO A 82 -0.35 -10.85 -7.81
N LEU A 83 0.69 -10.52 -8.59
CA LEU A 83 1.86 -9.81 -8.07
C LEU A 83 1.51 -8.39 -7.64
N ARG A 84 0.50 -7.73 -8.20
CA ARG A 84 0.09 -6.39 -7.76
C ARG A 84 -0.52 -6.36 -6.36
N THR A 85 -1.27 -7.39 -5.99
CA THR A 85 -1.87 -7.48 -4.65
C THR A 85 -0.84 -7.78 -3.58
N GLU A 86 0.21 -8.54 -3.92
CA GLU A 86 1.28 -8.92 -2.98
C GLU A 86 2.42 -7.89 -2.91
N LEU A 87 2.66 -7.08 -3.95
CA LEU A 87 3.76 -6.10 -3.99
C LEU A 87 3.34 -4.63 -3.75
N PHE A 88 2.05 -4.27 -3.84
CA PHE A 88 1.59 -2.89 -3.66
C PHE A 88 0.50 -2.71 -2.60
N GLY A 89 0.04 -3.79 -1.97
CA GLY A 89 -0.69 -3.71 -0.71
C GLY A 89 0.26 -4.15 0.39
N GLY A 90 0.86 -3.19 1.11
CA GLY A 90 1.37 -3.51 2.45
C GLY A 90 0.27 -4.17 3.28
N PRO A 91 0.61 -4.92 4.34
CA PRO A 91 -0.40 -5.54 5.20
C PRO A 91 -1.44 -4.50 5.61
N ASP A 92 -2.72 -4.80 5.39
CA ASP A 92 -3.79 -3.89 5.80
C ASP A 92 -3.83 -3.84 7.32
N LEU A 93 -3.30 -2.76 7.89
CA LEU A 93 -3.18 -2.56 9.33
C LEU A 93 -4.51 -2.19 9.99
N LEU A 94 -5.62 -2.19 9.23
CA LEU A 94 -6.97 -2.11 9.76
C LEU A 94 -7.59 -3.49 10.00
N THR A 95 -6.89 -4.57 9.63
CA THR A 95 -7.28 -5.96 9.94
C THR A 95 -6.88 -6.34 11.36
N ALA A 96 -7.53 -7.37 11.92
CA ALA A 96 -7.20 -7.86 13.27
C ALA A 96 -5.72 -8.28 13.40
N GLU A 97 -5.19 -9.00 12.42
CA GLU A 97 -3.79 -9.48 12.43
C GLU A 97 -2.79 -8.34 12.27
N GLY A 98 -3.06 -7.39 11.36
CA GLY A 98 -2.22 -6.20 11.16
C GLY A 98 -2.19 -5.29 12.39
N LEU A 99 -3.35 -5.10 13.03
CA LEU A 99 -3.47 -4.37 14.29
C LEU A 99 -2.69 -5.02 15.42
N GLU A 100 -2.87 -6.33 15.62
CA GLU A 100 -2.19 -7.07 16.69
C GLU A 100 -0.67 -6.93 16.57
N THR A 101 -0.13 -7.18 15.38
CA THR A 101 1.30 -7.06 15.11
C THR A 101 1.79 -5.62 15.32
N GLY A 102 1.12 -4.63 14.74
CA GLY A 102 1.57 -3.24 14.83
C GLY A 102 1.46 -2.64 16.24
N VAL A 103 0.46 -3.06 17.02
CA VAL A 103 0.31 -2.65 18.42
C VAL A 103 1.35 -3.33 19.30
N GLU A 104 1.70 -4.59 19.05
CA GLU A 104 2.80 -5.28 19.75
C GLU A 104 4.15 -4.59 19.52
N GLU A 105 4.43 -4.21 18.27
CA GLU A 105 5.64 -3.46 17.91
C GLU A 105 5.68 -2.09 18.60
N LEU A 106 4.58 -1.34 18.62
CA LEU A 106 4.47 -0.10 19.39
C LEU A 106 4.73 -0.34 20.88
N ARG A 107 4.12 -1.37 21.47
CA ARG A 107 4.29 -1.73 22.88
C ARG A 107 5.75 -2.03 23.23
N SER A 108 6.54 -2.55 22.29
CA SER A 108 7.99 -2.78 22.48
C SER A 108 8.78 -1.48 22.67
N VAL A 109 8.30 -0.36 22.12
CA VAL A 109 8.95 0.96 22.22
C VAL A 109 8.53 1.69 23.49
N ALA A 110 7.23 1.74 23.77
CA ALA A 110 6.68 2.38 24.96
C ALA A 110 5.31 1.80 25.31
N ASN A 111 4.93 1.86 26.60
CA ASN A 111 3.59 1.43 27.04
C ASN A 111 2.57 2.58 27.10
N THR A 112 3.01 3.82 26.91
CA THR A 112 2.17 5.02 27.09
C THR A 112 2.29 5.94 25.88
N TYR A 113 1.15 6.39 25.39
CA TYR A 113 1.02 7.28 24.23
C TYR A 113 -0.06 8.34 24.48
N ASP A 114 0.07 9.49 23.84
CA ASP A 114 -0.91 10.58 23.90
C ASP A 114 -1.93 10.48 22.76
N ALA A 115 -1.48 9.92 21.63
CA ALA A 115 -2.32 9.57 20.50
C ALA A 115 -1.79 8.36 19.76
N ILE A 116 -2.71 7.59 19.19
CA ILE A 116 -2.42 6.54 18.22
C ILE A 116 -3.25 6.79 16.97
N TYR A 117 -2.60 6.78 15.82
CA TYR A 117 -3.24 6.90 14.52
C TYR A 117 -3.00 5.61 13.75
N ILE A 118 -4.08 4.95 13.35
CA ILE A 118 -4.03 3.73 12.54
C ILE A 118 -4.60 4.09 11.18
N GLU A 119 -3.78 3.98 10.15
CA GLU A 119 -4.19 4.07 8.75
C GLU A 119 -4.02 2.71 8.09
N ARG A 120 -4.39 2.60 6.81
CA ARG A 120 -4.34 1.31 6.09
C ARG A 120 -2.93 0.73 6.02
N ASP A 121 -1.91 1.59 5.91
CA ASP A 121 -0.52 1.22 5.64
C ASP A 121 0.44 1.48 6.81
N PHE A 122 0.01 2.19 7.86
CA PHE A 122 0.87 2.46 9.01
C PHE A 122 0.10 2.61 10.33
N ILE A 123 0.77 2.30 11.43
CA ILE A 123 0.34 2.70 12.78
C ILE A 123 1.35 3.68 13.35
N ARG A 124 0.86 4.80 13.84
CA ARG A 124 1.68 5.84 14.45
C ARG A 124 1.31 6.00 15.92
N GLY A 125 2.28 5.80 16.80
CA GLY A 125 2.19 6.16 18.21
C GLY A 125 2.89 7.48 18.47
N GLN A 126 2.22 8.40 19.17
CA GLN A 126 2.76 9.70 19.55
C GLN A 126 2.88 9.85 21.06
N ARG A 127 4.00 10.42 21.51
CA ARG A 127 4.30 10.71 22.92
C ARG A 127 5.13 12.01 23.01
N GLY A 128 4.48 13.08 23.42
CA GLY A 128 5.01 14.44 23.49
C GLY A 128 5.47 14.91 22.11
N ASP A 129 6.74 15.29 22.06
CA ASP A 129 7.45 15.71 20.85
C ASP A 129 7.93 14.53 19.98
N ARG A 130 7.81 13.29 20.46
CA ARG A 130 8.27 12.09 19.76
C ARG A 130 7.11 11.34 19.13
N ALA A 131 7.34 10.83 17.93
CA ALA A 131 6.44 9.88 17.30
C ALA A 131 7.23 8.73 16.68
N VAL A 132 6.62 7.56 16.68
CA VAL A 132 7.11 6.36 16.00
C VAL A 132 6.04 5.87 15.04
N ILE A 133 6.46 5.46 13.86
CA ILE A 133 5.61 4.90 12.82
C ILE A 133 6.04 3.46 12.60
N TYR A 134 5.10 2.54 12.74
CA TYR A 134 5.19 1.16 12.28
C TYR A 134 4.61 1.08 10.87
N ARG A 135 5.41 0.60 9.91
CA ARG A 135 5.00 0.36 8.52
C ARG A 135 5.78 -0.83 7.96
N ASP A 136 5.08 -1.76 7.31
CA ASP A 136 5.68 -2.90 6.60
C ASP A 136 6.70 -3.71 7.43
N GLY A 137 6.47 -3.86 8.74
CA GLY A 137 7.36 -4.59 9.64
C GLY A 137 8.50 -3.76 10.24
N ASP A 138 8.63 -2.49 9.86
CA ASP A 138 9.69 -1.60 10.35
C ASP A 138 9.13 -0.51 11.26
N LEU A 139 9.82 -0.28 12.39
CA LEU A 139 9.60 0.86 13.28
C LEU A 139 10.59 1.98 12.94
N SER A 140 10.07 3.14 12.60
CA SER A 140 10.87 4.32 12.27
C SER A 140 10.46 5.52 13.13
N PRO A 141 11.40 6.29 13.69
CA PRO A 141 11.09 7.56 14.33
C PRO A 141 10.64 8.58 13.29
N THR A 142 9.63 9.38 13.63
CA THR A 142 9.20 10.50 12.80
C THR A 142 10.05 11.74 13.13
N PRO A 143 10.53 12.50 12.14
CA PRO A 143 11.24 13.76 12.39
C PRO A 143 10.41 14.73 13.25
N ASP A 144 11.09 15.45 14.14
CA ASP A 144 10.64 16.17 15.35
C ASP A 144 9.52 17.25 15.22
N ASP A 145 8.70 17.25 14.17
CA ASP A 145 7.81 18.37 13.83
C ASP A 145 6.33 18.02 13.92
N THR A 146 5.94 17.28 14.96
CA THR A 146 4.54 17.04 15.24
C THR A 146 4.20 17.46 16.66
N ALA A 147 3.56 18.63 16.76
CA ALA A 147 2.82 19.01 17.95
C ALA A 147 1.81 17.89 18.26
N GLY A 148 2.15 17.07 19.25
CA GLY A 148 1.27 16.02 19.74
C GLY A 148 0.19 16.57 20.66
N PRO A 149 -0.78 15.73 21.03
CA PRO A 149 -1.61 16.01 22.17
C PRO A 149 -0.74 16.27 23.41
N ASP A 150 -1.29 17.01 24.37
CA ASP A 150 -0.60 17.30 25.62
C ASP A 150 -0.23 15.97 26.32
N PRO A 151 1.02 15.77 26.78
CA PRO A 151 1.41 14.57 27.52
C PRO A 151 0.59 14.32 28.78
N ASP A 152 -0.11 15.33 29.30
CA ASP A 152 -1.09 15.17 30.39
C ASP A 152 -2.29 14.27 29.99
N TYR A 153 -2.49 14.03 28.68
CA TYR A 153 -3.50 13.14 28.13
C TYR A 153 -2.97 11.76 27.73
N ALA A 154 -1.75 11.41 28.17
CA ALA A 154 -1.19 10.08 27.96
C ALA A 154 -2.10 8.98 28.52
N PHE A 155 -2.22 7.89 27.78
CA PHE A 155 -2.93 6.68 28.17
C PHE A 155 -2.03 5.45 28.00
N VAL A 156 -2.33 4.38 28.74
CA VAL A 156 -1.64 3.10 28.61
C VAL A 156 -2.29 2.30 27.48
N LEU A 157 -1.50 1.62 26.63
CA LEU A 157 -2.03 0.80 25.53
C LEU A 157 -3.02 -0.26 26.01
N ASP A 158 -2.78 -0.83 27.18
CA ASP A 158 -3.59 -1.89 27.77
C ASP A 158 -4.98 -1.43 28.24
N GLU A 159 -5.24 -0.11 28.27
CA GLU A 159 -6.59 0.43 28.53
C GLU A 159 -7.53 0.23 27.32
N ILE A 160 -6.99 -0.08 26.13
CA ILE A 160 -7.72 -0.08 24.86
C ILE A 160 -7.87 -1.50 24.33
N ASP A 161 -9.10 -1.87 23.98
CA ASP A 161 -9.39 -3.09 23.24
C ASP A 161 -9.21 -2.86 21.73
N PHE A 162 -7.98 -3.01 21.24
CA PHE A 162 -7.69 -2.93 19.80
C PHE A 162 -8.36 -4.04 18.99
N GLY A 163 -8.76 -5.15 19.63
CA GLY A 163 -9.52 -6.23 18.99
C GLY A 163 -10.92 -5.80 18.57
N ALA A 164 -11.47 -4.74 19.17
CA ALA A 164 -12.76 -4.17 18.80
C ALA A 164 -12.71 -3.27 17.55
N VAL A 165 -11.53 -2.78 17.15
CA VAL A 165 -11.38 -1.79 16.06
C VAL A 165 -11.93 -2.30 14.71
N PRO A 166 -11.66 -3.55 14.25
CA PRO A 166 -12.26 -4.05 13.02
C PRO A 166 -13.79 -4.03 13.05
N GLY A 167 -14.40 -4.37 14.19
CA GLY A 167 -15.85 -4.31 14.38
C GLY A 167 -16.40 -2.88 14.33
N LEU A 168 -15.68 -1.91 14.89
CA LEU A 168 -16.01 -0.49 14.79
C LEU A 168 -15.94 0.04 13.35
N ILE A 169 -14.96 -0.43 12.57
CA ILE A 169 -14.83 -0.08 11.16
C ILE A 169 -16.03 -0.59 10.37
N ASP A 170 -16.43 -1.84 10.58
CA ASP A 170 -17.61 -2.42 9.94
C ASP A 170 -18.89 -1.69 10.35
N LEU A 171 -19.01 -1.31 11.63
CA LEU A 171 -20.12 -0.50 12.12
C LEU A 171 -20.14 0.90 11.48
N ALA A 172 -18.99 1.54 11.32
CA ALA A 172 -18.88 2.84 10.67
C ALA A 172 -19.34 2.77 9.21
N ARG A 173 -18.96 1.72 8.46
CA ARG A 173 -19.43 1.49 7.09
C ARG A 173 -20.95 1.26 7.02
N GLN A 174 -21.52 0.58 8.00
CA GLN A 174 -22.98 0.40 8.09
C GLN A 174 -23.71 1.72 8.41
N ARG A 175 -23.16 2.53 9.32
CA ARG A 175 -23.74 3.82 9.74
C ARG A 175 -23.63 4.88 8.64
N PHE A 176 -22.56 4.84 7.84
CA PHE A 176 -22.29 5.75 6.73
C PHE A 176 -22.26 4.96 5.41
N PRO A 177 -23.41 4.61 4.83
CA PRO A 177 -23.47 3.79 3.61
C PRO A 177 -22.91 4.50 2.37
N ASP A 178 -22.73 5.82 2.44
CA ASP A 178 -22.07 6.66 1.43
C ASP A 178 -20.56 6.83 1.69
N ALA A 179 -19.99 6.07 2.64
CA ALA A 179 -18.56 6.06 2.90
C ALA A 179 -17.82 5.46 1.70
N THR A 180 -16.88 6.22 1.13
CA THR A 180 -15.99 5.78 0.07
C THR A 180 -14.82 4.99 0.62
N ASP A 181 -14.32 5.39 1.80
CA ASP A 181 -13.22 4.72 2.46
C ASP A 181 -13.13 5.04 3.96
N VAL A 182 -12.41 4.21 4.72
CA VAL A 182 -11.93 4.53 6.07
C VAL A 182 -10.64 5.31 5.92
N LEU A 183 -10.59 6.53 6.47
CA LEU A 183 -9.44 7.41 6.35
C LEU A 183 -8.40 7.09 7.42
N ARG A 184 -8.84 6.98 8.67
CA ARG A 184 -7.99 6.70 9.83
C ARG A 184 -8.82 6.27 11.03
N VAL A 185 -8.22 5.49 11.92
CA VAL A 185 -8.70 5.30 13.30
C VAL A 185 -7.77 6.08 14.22
N GLU A 186 -8.35 6.90 15.08
CA GLU A 186 -7.64 7.77 16.02
C GLU A 186 -8.01 7.36 17.44
N VAL A 187 -7.01 7.05 18.26
CA VAL A 187 -7.19 6.75 19.67
C VAL A 187 -6.54 7.86 20.49
N THR A 188 -7.36 8.56 21.27
CA THR A 188 -6.92 9.71 22.07
C THR A 188 -7.67 9.77 23.38
N ARG A 189 -7.09 10.41 24.40
CA ARG A 189 -7.83 10.80 25.60
C ARG A 189 -8.35 12.23 25.43
N PRO A 190 -9.67 12.48 25.53
CA PRO A 190 -10.22 13.82 25.37
C PRO A 190 -9.72 14.80 26.43
N ARG A 191 -9.73 16.09 26.08
CA ARG A 191 -9.40 17.15 27.03
C ARG A 191 -10.44 17.18 28.15
N GLY A 192 -9.98 17.08 29.39
CA GLY A 192 -10.85 17.06 30.58
C GLY A 192 -10.69 15.82 31.46
N GLY A 193 -9.88 14.84 31.03
CA GLY A 193 -9.66 13.60 31.79
C GLY A 193 -10.76 12.55 31.58
N ASP A 194 -11.59 12.73 30.55
CA ASP A 194 -12.56 11.73 30.12
C ASP A 194 -11.85 10.43 29.69
N PRO A 195 -12.54 9.27 29.70
CA PRO A 195 -11.97 8.00 29.27
C PRO A 195 -11.43 8.07 27.83
N VAL A 196 -10.46 7.21 27.53
CA VAL A 196 -9.90 7.07 26.18
C VAL A 196 -11.01 6.75 25.17
N GLU A 197 -10.91 7.36 24.00
CA GLU A 197 -11.88 7.21 22.91
C GLU A 197 -11.21 6.67 21.65
N ILE A 198 -11.92 5.78 20.95
CA ILE A 198 -11.58 5.28 19.63
C ILE A 198 -12.48 5.98 18.61
N THR A 199 -11.89 6.77 17.72
CA THR A 199 -12.59 7.50 16.67
C THR A 199 -12.27 6.94 15.30
N VAL A 200 -13.27 6.38 14.62
CA VAL A 200 -13.14 5.94 13.22
C VAL A 200 -13.57 7.08 12.30
N HIS A 201 -12.63 7.59 11.52
CA HIS A 201 -12.86 8.63 10.52
C HIS A 201 -13.10 8.01 9.15
N VAL A 202 -14.23 8.34 8.52
CA VAL A 202 -14.58 7.86 7.17
C VAL A 202 -14.71 9.01 6.18
N GLY A 203 -14.26 8.77 4.94
CA GLY A 203 -14.46 9.67 3.81
C GLY A 203 -15.81 9.38 3.17
N ARG A 204 -16.59 10.40 2.84
CA ARG A 204 -17.96 10.25 2.33
C ARG A 204 -18.13 10.93 0.97
N SER A 205 -18.89 10.30 0.07
CA SER A 205 -19.25 10.88 -1.22
C SER A 205 -20.52 11.73 -1.10
N GLY A 206 -20.42 12.93 -0.54
CA GLY A 206 -21.57 13.80 -0.33
C GLY A 206 -21.20 15.26 -0.05
N ALA A 207 -22.22 16.08 0.28
CA ALA A 207 -22.00 17.45 0.77
C ALA A 207 -21.18 17.46 2.07
N GLU A 208 -21.43 16.47 2.93
CA GLU A 208 -20.56 16.12 4.04
C GLU A 208 -19.44 15.20 3.52
N ARG A 209 -18.20 15.71 3.52
CA ARG A 209 -17.04 14.97 3.01
C ARG A 209 -16.43 13.99 4.02
N ARG A 210 -16.87 14.05 5.28
CA ARG A 210 -16.31 13.28 6.40
C ARG A 210 -17.42 12.81 7.33
N GLY A 211 -17.28 11.60 7.86
CA GLY A 211 -18.06 11.07 8.96
C GLY A 211 -17.13 10.59 10.07
N GLN A 212 -17.63 10.56 11.30
CA GLN A 212 -16.90 10.02 12.44
C GLN A 212 -17.82 9.13 13.26
N LEU A 213 -17.30 7.97 13.67
CA LEU A 213 -17.89 7.11 14.68
C LEU A 213 -16.97 7.15 15.90
N VAL A 214 -17.52 7.51 17.06
CA VAL A 214 -16.78 7.57 18.33
C VAL A 214 -17.22 6.41 19.20
N ALA A 215 -16.27 5.73 19.82
CA ALA A 215 -16.47 4.64 20.75
C ALA A 215 -15.59 4.83 22.01
N ASP A 216 -15.97 4.17 23.10
CA ASP A 216 -15.11 4.08 24.28
C ASP A 216 -13.91 3.13 24.04
N ALA A 217 -13.00 3.08 25.02
CA ALA A 217 -11.79 2.25 24.97
C ALA A 217 -12.07 0.73 24.84
N SER A 218 -13.26 0.27 25.21
CA SER A 218 -13.70 -1.13 25.06
C SER A 218 -14.40 -1.39 23.72
N GLY A 219 -14.48 -0.39 22.84
CA GLY A 219 -15.10 -0.50 21.54
C GLY A 219 -16.63 -0.37 21.53
N ASN A 220 -17.25 0.17 22.57
CA ASN A 220 -18.68 0.45 22.55
C ASN A 220 -18.97 1.81 21.90
N PRO A 221 -19.75 1.87 20.81
CA PRO A 221 -20.07 3.11 20.11
C PRO A 221 -20.96 4.03 20.97
N ARG A 222 -20.76 5.35 20.83
CA ARG A 222 -21.58 6.40 21.45
C ARG A 222 -22.59 7.03 20.48
#